data_AF-A0A1V4KM06-F1
#
_entry.id   AF-A0A1V4KM06-F1
#
_cell.length_a   1.000
_cell.length_b   1.000
_cell.length_c   1.000
_cell.angle_alpha   90.00
_cell.angle_beta   90.00
_cell.angle_gamma   90.00
#
_symmetry.space_group_name_H-M   'P 1'
#
loop_
_entity.id
_entity.type
_entity.pdbx_description
1 polymer ?
#
loop_
_entity_poly.entity_id
_entity_poly.type
_entity_poly.pdbx_seq_one_letter_code
_entity_poly.pdbx_strand_id
1 'polypeptide(L)'
;MQRVKPAAFLPLLLRLSALLLPPPAGADGELSPGSPAAAGAARVALHHLNFQAGSPGALRALGQVRKATLKSIPDSGRKYYLQFTTEDYRTGENAGSCLATVLYPKTKSPPVVNIKCTDTKDQKQTQEEDNRLYQKIRRQTKPIIGNNIPDSYGNIEPALEPVWALAVAGSSYMMWEKSAENLGYFMAQVKSAKQWIRKDDFIEFDYIVLLHEIPTQEIVSCHMRLTWLPGHRLKVKYFCSSENQRLEDGSGMESGSAAGILDERGANF
;
A
#
# COMPACT_ATOMS: atom_id res chain seq x y z
N MET A 1 -39.46 -2.57 -75.66
CA MET A 1 -39.88 -3.83 -75.00
C MET A 1 -39.02 -4.04 -73.77
N GLN A 2 -39.67 -4.29 -72.62
CA GLN A 2 -39.18 -4.94 -71.40
C GLN A 2 -38.08 -4.27 -70.56
N ARG A 3 -38.58 -3.56 -69.54
CA ARG A 3 -37.97 -3.44 -68.20
C ARG A 3 -37.77 -4.82 -67.57
N VAL A 4 -36.61 -5.08 -66.98
CA VAL A 4 -36.45 -6.03 -65.87
C VAL A 4 -35.60 -5.38 -64.78
N LYS A 5 -36.06 -5.54 -63.54
CA LYS A 5 -35.72 -4.80 -62.31
C LYS A 5 -34.33 -5.17 -61.74
N PRO A 6 -33.67 -4.28 -60.99
CA PRO A 6 -32.48 -4.65 -60.22
C PRO A 6 -32.88 -5.48 -58.99
N ALA A 7 -32.14 -6.55 -58.73
CA ALA A 7 -32.25 -7.37 -57.53
C ALA A 7 -31.70 -6.59 -56.33
N ALA A 8 -32.54 -6.40 -55.32
CA ALA A 8 -32.13 -5.86 -54.03
C ALA A 8 -31.39 -6.94 -53.24
N PHE A 9 -30.08 -6.76 -53.04
CA PHE A 9 -29.33 -7.49 -52.03
C PHE A 9 -29.59 -6.85 -50.67
N LEU A 10 -30.38 -7.50 -49.82
CA LEU A 10 -30.42 -7.22 -48.38
C LEU A 10 -29.26 -7.98 -47.71
N PRO A 11 -28.33 -7.32 -46.99
CA PRO A 11 -27.46 -8.03 -46.07
C PRO A 11 -28.26 -8.34 -44.80
N LEU A 12 -28.46 -9.62 -44.52
CA LEU A 12 -28.99 -10.10 -43.25
C LEU A 12 -27.90 -9.90 -42.18
N LEU A 13 -27.93 -8.76 -41.49
CA LEU A 13 -27.11 -8.52 -40.30
C LEU A 13 -27.68 -9.37 -39.15
N LEU A 14 -27.13 -10.58 -38.95
CA LEU A 14 -27.29 -11.32 -37.71
C LEU A 14 -26.62 -10.52 -36.58
N ARG A 15 -27.41 -9.77 -35.80
CA ARG A 15 -26.97 -9.28 -34.50
C ARG A 15 -26.94 -10.47 -33.54
N LEU A 16 -25.75 -11.05 -33.31
CA LEU A 16 -25.52 -11.85 -32.12
C LEU A 16 -25.55 -10.91 -30.91
N SER A 17 -26.72 -10.78 -30.30
CA SER A 17 -26.84 -10.27 -28.94
C SER A 17 -26.18 -11.28 -28.00
N ALA A 18 -24.88 -11.10 -27.74
CA ALA A 18 -24.23 -11.76 -26.62
C ALA A 18 -24.91 -11.27 -25.34
N LEU A 19 -25.82 -12.08 -24.80
CA LEU A 19 -26.25 -11.97 -23.42
C LEU A 19 -24.98 -12.06 -22.57
N LEU A 20 -24.54 -10.93 -22.01
CA LEU A 20 -23.57 -10.87 -20.93
C LEU A 20 -24.22 -11.52 -19.72
N LEU A 21 -24.12 -12.85 -19.65
CA LEU A 21 -24.31 -13.58 -18.40
C LEU A 21 -23.29 -13.03 -17.40
N PRO A 22 -23.69 -12.66 -16.18
CA PRO A 22 -22.73 -12.37 -15.13
C PRO A 22 -21.82 -13.59 -14.95
N PRO A 23 -20.51 -13.40 -14.73
CA PRO A 23 -19.60 -14.52 -14.54
C PRO A 23 -20.09 -15.36 -13.34
N PRO A 24 -20.02 -16.71 -13.43
CA PRO A 24 -20.50 -17.57 -12.37
C PRO A 24 -19.75 -17.27 -11.07
N ALA A 25 -20.51 -17.10 -9.99
CA ALA A 25 -19.96 -17.10 -8.64
C ALA A 25 -19.26 -18.45 -8.40
N GLY A 26 -17.92 -18.43 -8.32
CA GLY A 26 -17.12 -19.64 -8.12
C GLY A 26 -15.94 -19.80 -9.08
N ALA A 27 -15.24 -18.73 -9.44
CA ALA A 27 -14.02 -18.81 -10.24
C ALA A 27 -12.84 -19.31 -9.39
N ASP A 28 -12.85 -20.61 -9.11
CA ASP A 28 -11.65 -21.37 -8.76
C ASP A 28 -10.87 -21.61 -10.04
N GLY A 29 -9.59 -21.24 -10.07
CA GLY A 29 -8.83 -21.41 -11.30
C GLY A 29 -7.52 -20.64 -11.35
N GLU A 30 -6.74 -20.96 -12.37
CA GLU A 30 -5.56 -20.22 -12.74
C GLU A 30 -5.95 -18.81 -13.19
N LEU A 31 -5.30 -17.81 -12.61
CA LEU A 31 -5.46 -16.42 -13.00
C LEU A 31 -4.34 -16.05 -13.96
N SER A 32 -4.67 -15.19 -14.93
CA SER A 32 -3.64 -14.51 -15.71
C SER A 32 -2.70 -13.76 -14.75
N PRO A 33 -1.37 -13.97 -14.81
CA PRO A 33 -0.42 -13.32 -13.90
C PRO A 33 -0.48 -11.78 -13.96
N GLY A 34 -0.81 -11.22 -15.13
CA GLY A 34 -0.97 -9.78 -15.33
C GLY A 34 -2.36 -9.23 -14.94
N SER A 35 -3.27 -10.07 -14.43
CA SER A 35 -4.61 -9.60 -14.05
C SER A 35 -4.54 -8.63 -12.85
N PRO A 36 -5.43 -7.63 -12.76
CA PRO A 36 -5.48 -6.71 -11.62
C PRO A 36 -5.64 -7.42 -10.28
N ALA A 37 -6.41 -8.52 -10.24
CA ALA A 37 -6.59 -9.33 -9.04
C ALA A 37 -5.29 -10.03 -8.60
N ALA A 38 -4.54 -10.63 -9.54
CA ALA A 38 -3.26 -11.27 -9.24
C ALA A 38 -2.21 -10.23 -8.77
N ALA A 39 -2.11 -9.11 -9.46
CA ALA A 39 -1.20 -8.02 -9.09
C ALA A 39 -1.57 -7.38 -7.74
N GLY A 40 -2.86 -7.19 -7.48
CA GLY A 40 -3.38 -6.69 -6.21
C GLY A 40 -3.01 -7.61 -5.05
N ALA A 41 -3.29 -8.90 -5.16
CA ALA A 41 -2.96 -9.88 -4.13
C ALA A 41 -1.44 -10.00 -3.90
N ALA A 42 -0.63 -9.99 -4.96
CA ALA A 42 0.83 -9.99 -4.83
C ALA A 42 1.36 -8.74 -4.11
N ARG A 43 0.75 -7.57 -4.39
CA ARG A 43 1.10 -6.32 -3.70
C ARG A 43 0.74 -6.36 -2.21
N VAL A 44 -0.43 -6.90 -1.85
CA VAL A 44 -0.80 -7.11 -0.43
C VAL A 44 0.22 -8.02 0.27
N ALA A 45 0.65 -9.10 -0.39
CA ALA A 45 1.67 -9.98 0.16
C ALA A 45 3.02 -9.27 0.37
N LEU A 46 3.41 -8.41 -0.57
CA LEU A 46 4.61 -7.60 -0.47
C LEU A 46 4.54 -6.55 0.65
N HIS A 47 3.41 -5.87 0.80
CA HIS A 47 3.18 -4.92 1.89
C HIS A 47 3.36 -5.61 3.26
N HIS A 48 2.79 -6.79 3.42
CA HIS A 48 2.99 -7.59 4.62
C HIS A 48 4.48 -7.96 4.84
N LEU A 49 5.22 -8.35 3.79
CA LEU A 49 6.66 -8.63 3.88
C LEU A 49 7.46 -7.40 4.32
N ASN A 50 7.24 -6.26 3.66
CA ASN A 50 7.94 -5.02 3.95
C ASN A 50 7.66 -4.52 5.37
N PHE A 51 6.45 -4.74 5.91
CA PHE A 51 6.17 -4.46 7.31
C PHE A 51 6.90 -5.41 8.27
N GLN A 52 6.92 -6.72 7.97
CA GLN A 52 7.50 -7.72 8.87
C GLN A 52 9.02 -7.71 8.93
N ALA A 53 9.67 -7.45 7.80
CA ALA A 53 11.11 -7.62 7.63
C ALA A 53 11.79 -6.48 6.85
N GLY A 54 11.03 -5.49 6.38
CA GLY A 54 11.58 -4.37 5.63
C GLY A 54 12.39 -3.43 6.51
N SER A 55 13.45 -2.89 5.89
CA SER A 55 14.32 -1.84 6.41
C SER A 55 14.83 -1.01 5.24
N PRO A 56 15.45 0.16 5.46
CA PRO A 56 16.01 0.94 4.36
C PRO A 56 16.96 0.14 3.44
N GLY A 57 17.71 -0.83 3.97
CA GLY A 57 18.61 -1.70 3.19
C GLY A 57 18.00 -3.00 2.66
N ALA A 58 16.72 -3.29 2.92
CA ALA A 58 16.03 -4.52 2.48
C ALA A 58 14.59 -4.29 1.98
N LEU A 59 14.21 -3.04 1.73
CA LEU A 59 12.90 -2.69 1.22
C LEU A 59 12.73 -3.20 -0.22
N ARG A 60 11.55 -3.74 -0.54
CA ARG A 60 11.29 -4.33 -1.86
C ARG A 60 10.12 -3.69 -2.59
N ALA A 61 10.23 -3.69 -3.92
CA ALA A 61 9.16 -3.41 -4.86
C ALA A 61 8.64 -4.70 -5.52
N LEU A 62 7.40 -4.66 -6.02
CA LEU A 62 6.80 -5.78 -6.73
C LEU A 62 7.35 -5.81 -8.15
N GLY A 63 8.00 -6.91 -8.52
CA GLY A 63 8.39 -7.19 -9.89
C GLY A 63 7.25 -7.86 -10.66
N GLN A 64 7.54 -8.99 -11.32
CA GLN A 64 6.57 -9.68 -12.16
C GLN A 64 5.87 -10.81 -11.40
N VAL A 65 4.53 -10.83 -11.44
CA VAL A 65 3.76 -12.01 -11.07
C VAL A 65 3.98 -13.08 -12.15
N ARG A 66 4.38 -14.27 -11.71
CA ARG A 66 4.69 -15.42 -12.58
C ARG A 66 3.54 -16.43 -12.62
N LYS A 67 2.93 -16.69 -11.46
CA LYS A 67 1.79 -17.60 -11.33
C LYS A 67 0.81 -17.05 -10.31
N ALA A 68 -0.47 -17.24 -10.59
CA ALA A 68 -1.54 -16.89 -9.69
C ALA A 68 -2.67 -17.92 -9.80
N THR A 69 -3.16 -18.40 -8.67
CA THR A 69 -4.31 -19.29 -8.59
C THR A 69 -5.25 -18.77 -7.53
N LEU A 70 -6.55 -18.80 -7.81
CA LEU A 70 -7.60 -18.37 -6.90
C LEU A 70 -8.44 -19.57 -6.47
N LYS A 71 -8.74 -19.64 -5.18
CA LYS A 71 -9.67 -20.61 -4.60
C LYS A 71 -10.65 -19.91 -3.68
N SER A 72 -11.93 -20.21 -3.83
CA SER A 72 -12.98 -19.87 -2.91
C SER A 72 -13.02 -20.91 -1.80
N ILE A 73 -12.76 -20.49 -0.56
CA ILE A 73 -12.81 -21.36 0.61
C ILE A 73 -14.16 -21.12 1.31
N PRO A 74 -15.03 -22.14 1.39
CA PRO A 74 -16.28 -22.06 2.14
C PRO A 74 -16.05 -21.45 3.52
N ASP A 75 -16.92 -20.51 3.89
CA ASP A 75 -16.93 -19.79 5.18
C ASP A 75 -15.68 -18.96 5.54
N SER A 76 -14.55 -19.15 4.85
CA SER A 76 -13.31 -18.41 5.12
C SER A 76 -13.16 -17.20 4.21
N GLY A 77 -13.40 -17.32 2.90
CA GLY A 77 -13.20 -16.23 1.93
C GLY A 77 -12.41 -16.67 0.71
N ARG A 78 -11.75 -15.72 0.01
CA ARG A 78 -11.05 -15.99 -1.25
C ARG A 78 -9.54 -16.01 -1.04
N LYS A 79 -8.91 -17.11 -1.43
CA LYS A 79 -7.49 -17.37 -1.23
C LYS A 79 -6.73 -17.39 -2.55
N TYR A 80 -5.71 -16.56 -2.61
CA TYR A 80 -4.76 -16.45 -3.71
C TYR A 80 -3.51 -17.25 -3.36
N TYR A 81 -2.98 -17.96 -4.35
CA TYR A 81 -1.68 -18.64 -4.33
C TYR A 81 -0.83 -17.99 -5.41
N LEU A 82 0.34 -17.47 -5.03
CA LEU A 82 1.08 -16.54 -5.84
C LEU A 82 2.56 -16.93 -5.91
N GLN A 83 3.14 -16.75 -7.09
CA GLN A 83 4.57 -16.73 -7.31
C GLN A 83 4.93 -15.45 -8.05
N PHE A 84 5.85 -14.65 -7.51
CA PHE A 84 6.26 -13.38 -8.12
C PHE A 84 7.72 -13.05 -7.84
N THR A 85 8.31 -12.17 -8.63
CA THR A 85 9.64 -11.60 -8.36
C THR A 85 9.53 -10.29 -7.59
N THR A 86 10.59 -9.94 -6.88
CA THR A 86 10.74 -8.67 -6.18
C THR A 86 11.98 -7.95 -6.66
N GLU A 87 11.95 -6.62 -6.56
CA GLU A 87 13.07 -5.75 -6.90
C GLU A 87 13.53 -4.99 -5.66
N ASP A 88 14.80 -4.63 -5.58
CA ASP A 88 15.31 -3.71 -4.56
C ASP A 88 14.62 -2.37 -4.79
N TYR A 89 14.00 -1.85 -3.74
CA TYR A 89 13.16 -0.66 -3.87
C TYR A 89 13.94 0.58 -4.35
N ARG A 90 15.24 0.65 -4.07
CA ARG A 90 16.10 1.79 -4.44
C ARG A 90 16.78 1.59 -5.77
N THR A 91 17.36 0.42 -6.03
CA THR A 91 18.16 0.19 -7.24
C THR A 91 17.34 -0.36 -8.40
N GLY A 92 16.15 -0.91 -8.14
CA GLY A 92 15.34 -1.62 -9.13
C GLY A 92 15.95 -2.96 -9.57
N GLU A 93 17.04 -3.39 -8.94
CA GLU A 93 17.70 -4.65 -9.25
C GLU A 93 16.89 -5.83 -8.70
N ASN A 94 17.05 -7.02 -9.28
CA ASN A 94 16.35 -8.21 -8.82
C ASN A 94 16.69 -8.53 -7.35
N ALA A 95 15.69 -8.46 -6.47
CA ALA A 95 15.76 -8.80 -5.05
C ALA A 95 15.31 -10.24 -4.76
N GLY A 96 15.01 -11.02 -5.80
CA GLY A 96 14.67 -12.44 -5.70
C GLY A 96 13.21 -12.75 -6.00
N SER A 97 12.75 -13.89 -5.50
CA SER A 97 11.42 -14.42 -5.81
C SER A 97 10.68 -14.84 -4.55
N CYS A 98 9.35 -14.73 -4.58
CA CYS A 98 8.48 -15.02 -3.46
C CYS A 98 7.41 -16.03 -3.84
N LEU A 99 7.11 -16.91 -2.89
CA LEU A 99 5.91 -17.75 -2.87
C LEU A 99 5.02 -17.26 -1.75
N ALA A 100 3.77 -16.92 -2.07
CA ALA A 100 2.84 -16.36 -1.10
C ALA A 100 1.44 -16.95 -1.21
N THR A 101 0.72 -16.88 -0.10
CA THR A 101 -0.74 -17.03 -0.08
C THR A 101 -1.37 -15.82 0.58
N VAL A 102 -2.45 -15.32 0.00
CA VAL A 102 -3.25 -14.22 0.57
C VAL A 102 -4.69 -14.68 0.66
N LEU A 103 -5.24 -14.76 1.87
CA LEU A 103 -6.65 -15.01 2.11
C LEU A 103 -7.32 -13.68 2.45
N TYR A 104 -8.30 -13.29 1.64
CA TYR A 104 -9.23 -12.21 1.95
C TYR A 104 -10.42 -12.80 2.71
N PRO A 105 -10.57 -12.53 4.01
CA PRO A 105 -11.65 -13.11 4.79
C PRO A 105 -13.02 -12.54 4.38
N LYS A 106 -14.10 -13.30 4.60
CA LYS A 106 -15.48 -12.78 4.44
C LYS A 106 -15.83 -11.74 5.51
N THR A 107 -15.20 -11.85 6.67
CA THR A 107 -15.35 -10.91 7.79
C THR A 107 -14.56 -9.63 7.52
N LYS A 108 -14.97 -8.53 8.14
CA LYS A 108 -14.20 -7.27 8.13
C LYS A 108 -12.93 -7.42 8.98
N SER A 109 -11.90 -8.00 8.39
CA SER A 109 -10.59 -8.23 9.01
C SER A 109 -9.48 -8.13 7.97
N PRO A 110 -8.24 -7.79 8.36
CA PRO A 110 -7.11 -7.71 7.45
C PRO A 110 -6.87 -9.01 6.65
N PRO A 111 -6.27 -8.94 5.45
CA PRO A 111 -5.89 -10.13 4.69
C PRO A 111 -4.89 -11.00 5.47
N VAL A 112 -5.09 -12.31 5.47
CA VAL A 112 -4.16 -13.26 6.10
C VAL A 112 -3.09 -13.66 5.08
N VAL A 113 -1.85 -13.31 5.35
CA VAL A 113 -0.72 -13.51 4.44
C VAL A 113 0.27 -14.54 4.99
N ASN A 114 0.67 -15.49 4.14
CA ASN A 114 1.88 -16.27 4.35
C ASN A 114 2.80 -16.03 3.16
N ILE A 115 4.06 -15.68 3.41
CA ILE A 115 5.02 -15.38 2.35
C ILE A 115 6.39 -15.94 2.72
N LYS A 116 7.07 -16.50 1.72
CA LYS A 116 8.48 -16.90 1.79
C LYS A 116 9.18 -16.38 0.56
N CYS A 117 10.31 -15.71 0.75
CA CYS A 117 11.10 -15.18 -0.34
C CYS A 117 12.51 -15.75 -0.29
N THR A 118 13.11 -15.88 -1.48
CA THR A 118 14.54 -16.11 -1.66
C THR A 118 15.21 -14.77 -1.87
N ASP A 119 16.33 -14.54 -1.20
CA ASP A 119 17.02 -13.25 -1.23
C ASP A 119 18.23 -13.35 -2.14
N THR A 120 18.44 -12.34 -2.99
CA THR A 120 19.67 -12.23 -3.81
C THR A 120 20.79 -11.53 -3.04
N LYS A 121 20.44 -10.67 -2.09
CA LYS A 121 21.35 -9.92 -1.24
C LYS A 121 21.62 -10.66 0.06
N ASP A 122 22.88 -10.66 0.49
CA ASP A 122 23.28 -11.26 1.75
C ASP A 122 22.74 -10.48 2.96
N GLN A 123 22.22 -11.20 3.96
CA GLN A 123 21.63 -10.59 5.15
C GLN A 123 22.63 -9.73 5.94
N LYS A 124 23.91 -10.11 5.97
CA LYS A 124 24.95 -9.33 6.64
C LYS A 124 25.17 -8.00 5.93
N GLN A 125 25.12 -7.99 4.60
CA GLN A 125 25.23 -6.76 3.82
C GLN A 125 24.09 -5.79 4.14
N THR A 126 22.83 -6.27 4.17
CA THR A 126 21.69 -5.46 4.60
C THR A 126 21.91 -4.89 6.00
N GLN A 127 22.36 -5.72 6.95
CA GLN A 127 22.59 -5.28 8.32
C GLN A 127 23.68 -4.21 8.43
N GLU A 128 24.75 -4.33 7.64
CA GLU A 128 25.83 -3.34 7.57
C GLU A 128 25.33 -2.00 6.99
N GLU A 129 24.52 -2.04 5.93
CA GLU A 129 23.92 -0.85 5.34
C GLU A 129 22.97 -0.13 6.31
N ASP A 130 22.08 -0.87 6.97
CA ASP A 130 21.16 -0.34 7.97
C ASP A 130 21.91 0.24 9.17
N ASN A 131 22.95 -0.43 9.65
CA ASN A 131 23.79 0.07 10.75
C ASN A 131 24.51 1.36 10.35
N ARG A 132 25.04 1.44 9.13
CA ARG A 132 25.68 2.67 8.63
C ARG A 132 24.70 3.83 8.59
N LEU A 133 23.47 3.59 8.10
CA LEU A 133 22.42 4.59 8.08
C LEU A 133 22.02 5.02 9.50
N TYR A 134 21.81 4.06 10.40
CA TYR A 134 21.49 4.32 11.80
C TYR A 134 22.54 5.22 12.47
N GLN A 135 23.83 4.89 12.31
CA GLN A 135 24.92 5.71 12.85
C GLN A 135 24.94 7.11 12.24
N LYS A 136 24.63 7.25 10.94
CA LYS A 136 24.52 8.56 10.28
C LYS A 136 23.41 9.40 10.91
N ILE A 137 22.23 8.82 11.17
CA ILE A 137 21.11 9.53 11.78
C ILE A 137 21.42 9.89 13.24
N ARG A 138 22.01 8.96 14.03
CA ARG A 138 22.33 9.19 15.44
C ARG A 138 23.36 10.30 15.68
N ARG A 139 24.26 10.53 14.72
CA ARG A 139 25.27 11.60 14.80
C ARG A 139 24.69 13.00 14.55
N GLN A 140 23.47 13.10 14.03
CA GLN A 140 22.85 14.39 13.77
C GLN A 140 22.37 15.03 15.07
N THR A 141 22.70 16.31 15.24
CA THR A 141 22.30 17.10 16.42
C THR A 141 20.96 17.79 16.24
N LYS A 142 20.52 17.95 14.98
CA LYS A 142 19.23 18.55 14.63
C LYS A 142 18.27 17.45 14.17
N PRO A 143 16.97 17.55 14.50
CA PRO A 143 15.98 16.64 13.97
C PRO A 143 15.90 16.73 12.45
N ILE A 144 15.80 15.58 11.77
CA ILE A 144 15.50 15.53 10.35
C ILE A 144 14.05 16.00 10.14
N ILE A 145 13.87 16.95 9.22
CA ILE A 145 12.56 17.45 8.80
C ILE A 145 12.51 17.35 7.29
N GLY A 146 11.41 16.85 6.76
CA GLY A 146 11.16 16.78 5.32
C GLY A 146 9.70 17.01 5.00
N ASN A 147 9.41 17.64 3.87
CA ASN A 147 8.05 17.92 3.42
C ASN A 147 7.93 17.60 1.95
N ASN A 148 6.75 17.13 1.53
CA ASN A 148 6.44 16.79 0.14
C ASN A 148 7.52 15.91 -0.50
N ILE A 149 7.66 14.67 -0.01
CA ILE A 149 8.62 13.68 -0.52
C ILE A 149 7.84 12.52 -1.18
N PRO A 150 8.01 12.22 -2.47
CA PRO A 150 8.69 13.06 -3.46
C PRO A 150 7.99 14.41 -3.67
N ASP A 151 8.72 15.35 -4.27
CA ASP A 151 8.16 16.65 -4.67
C ASP A 151 7.14 16.50 -5.83
N SER A 152 6.58 17.61 -6.30
CA SER A 152 5.59 17.61 -7.39
C SER A 152 6.10 17.07 -8.72
N TYR A 153 7.42 16.91 -8.87
CA TYR A 153 8.07 16.39 -10.06
C TYR A 153 8.58 14.96 -9.88
N GLY A 154 8.32 14.34 -8.72
CA GLY A 154 8.78 12.99 -8.42
C GLY A 154 10.21 12.92 -7.87
N ASN A 155 10.84 14.05 -7.55
CA ASN A 155 12.21 14.06 -7.04
C ASN A 155 12.24 13.84 -5.52
N ILE A 156 13.27 13.13 -5.06
CA ILE A 156 13.59 12.95 -3.65
C ILE A 156 15.00 13.49 -3.44
N GLU A 157 15.17 14.43 -2.51
CA GLU A 157 16.51 14.87 -2.12
C GLU A 157 17.29 13.68 -1.55
N PRO A 158 18.55 13.44 -1.94
CA PRO A 158 19.33 12.29 -1.45
C PRO A 158 19.44 12.21 0.08
N ALA A 159 19.38 13.36 0.76
CA ALA A 159 19.38 13.41 2.22
C ALA A 159 18.09 12.83 2.86
N LEU A 160 16.97 12.86 2.12
CA LEU A 160 15.64 12.42 2.55
C LEU A 160 15.26 11.03 2.02
N GLU A 161 16.08 10.40 1.17
CA GLU A 161 15.87 9.01 0.74
C GLU A 161 15.66 8.03 1.90
N PRO A 162 16.45 8.07 3.01
CA PRO A 162 16.18 7.21 4.16
C PRO A 162 14.83 7.47 4.83
N VAL A 163 14.41 8.74 4.85
CA VAL A 163 13.14 9.17 5.45
C VAL A 163 11.97 8.64 4.63
N TRP A 164 12.08 8.69 3.30
CA TRP A 164 11.14 8.07 2.36
C TRP A 164 11.10 6.55 2.52
N ALA A 165 12.26 5.87 2.52
CA ALA A 165 12.32 4.42 2.63
C ALA A 165 11.69 3.91 3.94
N LEU A 166 11.96 4.57 5.08
CA LEU A 166 11.31 4.27 6.35
C LEU A 166 9.80 4.51 6.29
N ALA A 167 9.36 5.58 5.64
CA ALA A 167 7.94 5.86 5.47
C ALA A 167 7.23 4.82 4.59
N VAL A 168 7.87 4.32 3.53
CA VAL A 168 7.34 3.22 2.69
C VAL A 168 7.25 1.92 3.49
N ALA A 169 8.30 1.58 4.22
CA ALA A 169 8.32 0.39 5.07
C ALA A 169 7.23 0.45 6.15
N GLY A 170 7.08 1.60 6.81
CA GLY A 170 6.03 1.84 7.79
C GLY A 170 4.63 1.80 7.20
N SER A 171 4.42 2.48 6.08
CA SER A 171 3.13 2.55 5.38
C SER A 171 2.69 1.19 4.86
N SER A 172 3.63 0.26 4.65
CA SER A 172 3.31 -1.11 4.27
C SER A 172 2.41 -1.81 5.30
N TYR A 173 2.48 -1.45 6.59
CA TYR A 173 1.54 -1.94 7.61
C TYR A 173 0.10 -1.54 7.31
N MET A 174 -0.17 -0.24 7.20
CA MET A 174 -1.52 0.27 6.94
C MET A 174 -2.04 -0.14 5.56
N MET A 175 -1.16 -0.21 4.54
CA MET A 175 -1.55 -0.64 3.20
C MET A 175 -1.97 -2.11 3.20
N TRP A 176 -1.25 -3.00 3.89
CA TRP A 176 -1.68 -4.39 4.07
C TRP A 176 -2.97 -4.47 4.90
N GLU A 177 -2.99 -3.82 6.07
CA GLU A 177 -4.06 -3.96 7.05
C GLU A 177 -5.43 -3.50 6.51
N LYS A 178 -5.44 -2.42 5.71
CA LYS A 178 -6.67 -1.84 5.15
C LYS A 178 -7.06 -2.44 3.80
N SER A 179 -6.21 -3.24 3.16
CA SER A 179 -6.52 -3.82 1.85
C SER A 179 -7.68 -4.82 1.90
N ALA A 180 -8.47 -4.84 0.83
CA ALA A 180 -9.48 -5.86 0.56
C ALA A 180 -9.24 -6.44 -0.84
N GLU A 181 -10.03 -7.44 -1.23
CA GLU A 181 -9.80 -8.14 -2.51
C GLU A 181 -9.85 -7.20 -3.72
N ASN A 182 -10.75 -6.20 -3.68
CA ASN A 182 -10.95 -5.20 -4.72
C ASN A 182 -10.46 -3.81 -4.31
N LEU A 183 -9.70 -3.70 -3.22
CA LEU A 183 -9.23 -2.43 -2.66
C LEU A 183 -7.76 -2.54 -2.26
N GLY A 184 -6.91 -1.72 -2.86
CA GLY A 184 -5.48 -1.70 -2.57
C GLY A 184 -4.97 -0.29 -2.38
N TYR A 185 -3.78 -0.18 -1.80
CA TYR A 185 -3.16 1.10 -1.49
C TYR A 185 -1.73 1.17 -2.04
N PHE A 186 -1.34 2.38 -2.41
CA PHE A 186 0.01 2.78 -2.74
C PHE A 186 0.41 3.99 -1.91
N MET A 187 1.68 4.11 -1.58
CA MET A 187 2.19 5.34 -0.98
C MET A 187 2.40 6.37 -2.09
N ALA A 188 1.69 7.49 -2.01
CA ALA A 188 1.80 8.58 -2.99
C ALA A 188 2.86 9.60 -2.58
N GLN A 189 2.85 10.03 -1.31
CA GLN A 189 3.72 11.08 -0.82
C GLN A 189 3.86 11.04 0.70
N VAL A 190 4.98 11.52 1.21
CA VAL A 190 5.12 12.03 2.58
C VAL A 190 4.86 13.53 2.53
N LYS A 191 3.71 13.97 3.04
CA LYS A 191 3.36 15.39 3.15
C LYS A 191 4.28 16.09 4.16
N SER A 192 4.54 15.45 5.29
CA SER A 192 5.51 15.91 6.28
C SER A 192 6.16 14.76 7.03
N ALA A 193 7.42 14.91 7.40
CA ALA A 193 8.18 14.04 8.27
C ALA A 193 8.95 14.89 9.28
N LYS A 194 8.89 14.48 10.56
CA LYS A 194 9.69 15.09 11.62
C LYS A 194 10.26 14.01 12.52
N GLN A 195 11.57 14.00 12.65
CA GLN A 195 12.25 13.13 13.61
C GLN A 195 11.98 13.62 15.04
N TRP A 196 11.69 12.68 15.94
CA TRP A 196 11.62 12.92 17.37
C TRP A 196 12.96 12.57 18.00
N ILE A 197 13.60 13.54 18.66
CA ILE A 197 14.85 13.29 19.37
C ILE A 197 14.53 12.51 20.64
N ARG A 198 15.14 11.33 20.77
CA ARG A 198 14.97 10.43 21.90
C ARG A 198 16.28 10.23 22.64
N LYS A 199 16.16 9.87 23.92
CA LYS A 199 17.30 9.50 24.78
C LYS A 199 17.70 8.03 24.64
N ASP A 200 16.77 7.18 24.22
CA ASP A 200 17.05 5.77 23.95
C ASP A 200 17.73 5.59 22.57
N ASP A 201 17.95 4.33 22.19
CA ASP A 201 18.62 3.97 20.92
C ASP A 201 17.68 3.94 19.72
N PHE A 202 16.39 4.17 19.90
CA PHE A 202 15.45 4.11 18.79
C PHE A 202 15.46 5.41 17.98
N ILE A 203 15.37 5.26 16.66
CA ILE A 203 15.02 6.35 15.75
C ILE A 203 13.50 6.42 15.69
N GLU A 204 12.95 7.62 15.84
CA GLU A 204 11.51 7.84 15.77
C GLU A 204 11.17 8.99 14.84
N PHE A 205 10.13 8.78 14.05
CA PHE A 205 9.57 9.77 13.16
C PHE A 205 8.07 9.87 13.35
N ASP A 206 7.57 11.10 13.25
CA ASP A 206 6.17 11.42 13.05
C ASP A 206 5.99 11.86 11.60
N TYR A 207 5.07 11.19 10.91
CA TYR A 207 4.79 11.36 9.50
C TYR A 207 3.34 11.76 9.28
N ILE A 208 3.12 12.54 8.22
CA ILE A 208 1.85 12.62 7.51
C ILE A 208 2.12 12.00 6.14
N VAL A 209 1.56 10.82 5.89
CA VAL A 209 1.66 10.11 4.61
C VAL A 209 0.35 10.19 3.86
N LEU A 210 0.44 10.26 2.53
CA LEU A 210 -0.69 10.23 1.62
C LEU A 210 -0.70 8.88 0.92
N LEU A 211 -1.79 8.13 1.10
CA LEU A 211 -2.01 6.88 0.40
C LEU A 211 -2.96 7.08 -0.77
N HIS A 212 -2.61 6.53 -1.92
CA HIS A 212 -3.51 6.44 -3.06
C HIS A 212 -4.30 5.14 -3.00
N GLU A 213 -5.61 5.25 -2.84
CA GLU A 213 -6.54 4.12 -2.82
C GLU A 213 -6.98 3.76 -4.25
N ILE A 214 -6.82 2.49 -4.61
CA ILE A 214 -7.20 1.93 -5.92
C ILE A 214 -8.32 0.91 -5.70
N PRO A 215 -9.43 0.98 -6.45
CA PRO A 215 -9.62 1.77 -7.68
C PRO A 215 -10.23 3.17 -7.49
N THR A 216 -10.63 3.57 -6.28
CA THR A 216 -11.40 4.80 -6.03
C THR A 216 -10.70 6.09 -6.45
N GLN A 217 -9.37 6.06 -6.60
CA GLN A 217 -8.52 7.23 -6.86
C GLN A 217 -8.52 8.25 -5.72
N GLU A 218 -8.96 7.86 -4.52
CA GLU A 218 -8.96 8.73 -3.35
C GLU A 218 -7.55 8.83 -2.75
N ILE A 219 -7.22 10.02 -2.23
CA ILE A 219 -6.01 10.25 -1.45
C ILE A 219 -6.38 10.25 0.03
N VAL A 220 -5.91 9.24 0.75
CA VAL A 220 -6.14 9.09 2.19
C VAL A 220 -4.94 9.64 2.94
N SER A 221 -5.18 10.65 3.78
CA SER A 221 -4.14 11.22 4.65
C SER A 221 -4.06 10.44 5.96
N CYS A 222 -2.88 9.92 6.27
CA CYS A 222 -2.62 9.16 7.48
C CYS A 222 -1.48 9.78 8.28
N HIS A 223 -1.72 10.00 9.57
CA HIS A 223 -0.65 10.25 10.52
C HIS A 223 -0.04 8.92 10.94
N MET A 224 1.28 8.86 10.96
CA MET A 224 2.03 7.66 11.30
C MET A 224 3.22 7.98 12.19
N ARG A 225 3.25 7.34 13.37
CA ARG A 225 4.40 7.33 14.27
C ARG A 225 5.17 6.02 14.08
N LEU A 226 6.41 6.14 13.62
CA LEU A 226 7.27 5.00 13.31
C LEU A 226 8.50 5.01 14.22
N THR A 227 8.81 3.84 14.77
CA THR A 227 10.03 3.61 15.56
C THR A 227 10.86 2.51 14.90
N TRP A 228 12.16 2.78 14.71
CA TRP A 228 13.10 1.91 14.03
C TRP A 228 14.40 1.76 14.80
N LEU A 229 14.94 0.54 14.79
CA LEU A 229 16.26 0.17 15.27
C LEU A 229 16.76 -0.96 14.36
N PRO A 230 17.99 -0.91 13.81
CA PRO A 230 18.51 -1.99 12.96
C PRO A 230 18.39 -3.37 13.62
N GLY A 231 18.10 -4.39 12.81
CA GLY A 231 17.89 -5.76 13.28
C GLY A 231 16.57 -6.00 14.04
N HIS A 232 15.76 -4.97 14.28
CA HIS A 232 14.46 -5.08 14.94
C HIS A 232 13.32 -4.75 13.98
N ARG A 233 12.15 -5.34 14.24
CA ARG A 233 10.93 -5.01 13.48
C ARG A 233 10.52 -3.57 13.72
N LEU A 234 10.01 -2.93 12.67
CA LEU A 234 9.40 -1.61 12.76
C LEU A 234 8.20 -1.65 13.71
N LYS A 235 8.10 -0.61 14.55
CA LYS A 235 6.89 -0.37 15.34
C LYS A 235 6.16 0.80 14.73
N VAL A 236 4.90 0.59 14.37
CA VAL A 236 4.08 1.58 13.67
C VAL A 236 2.78 1.77 14.44
N LYS A 237 2.45 3.03 14.72
CA LYS A 237 1.11 3.46 15.13
C LYS A 237 0.60 4.43 14.09
N TYR A 238 -0.66 4.34 13.69
CA TYR A 238 -1.20 5.24 12.68
C TYR A 238 -2.67 5.53 12.92
N PHE A 239 -3.14 6.63 12.34
CA PHE A 239 -4.55 6.95 12.18
C PHE A 239 -4.75 7.64 10.83
N CYS A 240 -5.84 7.33 10.13
CA CYS A 240 -6.15 7.93 8.84
C CYS A 240 -7.43 8.76 8.96
N SER A 241 -7.38 9.99 8.44
CA SER A 241 -8.57 10.83 8.28
C SER A 241 -9.10 10.63 6.86
N SER A 242 -10.39 10.36 6.71
CA SER A 242 -11.05 10.61 5.43
C SER A 242 -11.18 12.12 5.27
N GLU A 243 -10.78 12.65 4.11
CA GLU A 243 -10.78 14.10 3.84
C GLU A 243 -12.20 14.72 3.91
N ASN A 244 -13.23 13.88 3.94
CA ASN A 244 -14.64 14.23 4.13
C ASN A 244 -15.01 14.73 5.54
N GLN A 245 -14.07 14.84 6.48
CA GLN A 245 -14.34 15.37 7.84
C GLN A 245 -13.68 16.73 8.13
N ARG A 246 -13.09 17.41 7.14
CA ARG A 246 -12.30 18.64 7.41
C ARG A 246 -12.71 19.90 6.65
N LEU A 247 -13.88 19.90 6.02
CA LEU A 247 -14.41 21.05 5.28
C LEU A 247 -15.76 21.60 5.80
N GLU A 248 -16.21 21.18 7.00
CA GLU A 248 -17.41 21.74 7.64
C GLU A 248 -17.16 22.54 8.94
N ASP A 249 -15.92 22.94 9.24
CA ASP A 249 -15.70 23.99 10.24
C ASP A 249 -15.42 25.33 9.54
N GLY A 250 -16.44 25.78 8.82
CA GLY A 250 -16.52 27.09 8.21
C GLY A 250 -16.84 28.17 9.23
N SER A 251 -16.09 29.27 9.11
CA SER A 251 -16.45 30.65 9.48
C SER A 251 -17.01 30.91 10.87
N GLY A 252 -16.22 31.60 11.69
CA GLY A 252 -16.69 32.26 12.89
C GLY A 252 -17.83 33.25 12.59
N MET A 253 -18.91 33.10 13.35
CA MET A 253 -19.71 34.22 13.81
C MET A 253 -19.98 34.02 15.30
N GLU A 254 -19.56 35.01 16.06
CA GLU A 254 -19.97 35.27 17.45
C GLU A 254 -21.50 35.22 17.57
N SER A 255 -22.01 34.39 18.46
CA SER A 255 -23.26 34.67 19.15
C SER A 255 -23.27 33.94 20.49
N GLY A 256 -23.25 34.74 21.56
CA GLY A 256 -23.26 34.22 22.92
C GLY A 256 -24.62 33.65 23.31
N SER A 257 -24.60 32.53 24.03
CA SER A 257 -25.58 32.23 25.08
C SER A 257 -25.04 31.12 25.98
N ALA A 258 -25.09 31.37 27.28
CA ALA A 258 -24.68 30.46 28.33
C ALA A 258 -25.75 29.37 28.57
N ALA A 259 -25.31 28.10 28.68
CA ALA A 259 -25.70 27.15 29.74
C ALA A 259 -25.21 25.72 29.41
N GLY A 260 -24.60 25.05 30.41
CA GLY A 260 -24.81 23.62 30.65
C GLY A 260 -23.74 22.60 30.21
N ILE A 261 -22.64 22.51 30.97
CA ILE A 261 -22.18 21.33 31.76
C ILE A 261 -22.11 19.90 31.11
N LEU A 262 -20.89 19.31 31.22
CA LEU A 262 -20.44 17.88 31.16
C LEU A 262 -20.28 17.25 29.76
N ASP A 263 -19.24 16.45 29.44
CA ASP A 263 -18.30 15.67 30.25
C ASP A 263 -16.97 15.47 29.49
N GLU A 264 -15.84 15.55 30.20
CA GLU A 264 -14.51 15.26 29.68
C GLU A 264 -14.31 13.74 29.54
N ARG A 265 -13.78 13.29 28.41
CA ARG A 265 -13.00 12.05 28.39
C ARG A 265 -11.80 12.18 27.47
N GLY A 266 -10.67 12.49 28.11
CA GLY A 266 -9.37 12.58 27.48
C GLY A 266 -8.91 11.26 26.84
N ALA A 267 -8.36 11.38 25.64
CA ALA A 267 -7.47 10.37 25.08
C ALA A 267 -6.05 10.73 25.55
N ASN A 268 -5.47 9.89 26.41
CA ASN A 268 -4.09 10.01 26.84
C ASN A 268 -3.13 9.49 25.75
N PHE A 269 -2.07 10.28 25.53
CA PHE A 269 -1.00 10.14 24.53
C PHE A 269 -0.11 8.91 24.72
#